data_AF-F8IK19-F1
#
_entry.id   AF-F8IK19-F1
#
_cell.length_a   1.000
_cell.length_b   1.000
_cell.length_c   1.000
_cell.angle_alpha   90.00
_cell.angle_beta   90.00
_cell.angle_gamma   90.00
#
_symmetry.space_group_name_H-M   'P 1'
#
loop_
_entity.id
_entity.type
_entity.pdbx_description
1 polymer ?
#
loop_
_entity_poly.entity_id
_entity_poly.type
_entity_poly.pdbx_seq_one_letter_code
_entity_poly.pdbx_strand_id
1 'polypeptide(L)'
;MGKAELFRIPVLRRIFLSLGGFPIERGRVDRRAIRTAIDVLQSGTCLVMFPEGHRSRTGKLGPLQPGIASIARKAGAVIQPVGIRGRYRLFGRIEVKFGHPIDVREEPDEQIMRNLRDQLLRLTGGQEQSS
;
A
#
# COMPACT_ATOMS: atom_id res chain seq x y z
N MET A 1 0.22 0.93 6.97
CA MET A 1 1.53 0.39 7.40
C MET A 1 2.54 1.52 7.57
N GLY A 2 3.35 1.54 8.64
CA GLY A 2 4.29 2.63 8.93
C GLY A 2 5.71 2.14 9.23
N LYS A 3 6.70 2.97 8.91
CA LYS A 3 8.12 2.74 9.22
C LYS A 3 8.26 2.54 10.75
N ALA A 4 8.93 1.49 11.22
CA ALA A 4 9.10 1.24 12.65
C ALA A 4 9.70 2.45 13.42
N GLU A 5 10.54 3.24 12.75
CA GLU A 5 11.09 4.50 13.27
C GLU A 5 10.02 5.56 13.60
N LEU A 6 8.90 5.62 12.85
CA LEU A 6 7.79 6.55 13.12
C LEU A 6 7.07 6.20 14.43
N PHE A 7 7.11 4.94 14.84
CA PHE A 7 6.54 4.47 16.11
C PHE A 7 7.48 4.73 17.30
N ARG A 8 8.71 5.23 17.10
CA ARG A 8 9.59 5.68 18.20
C ARG A 8 9.24 7.09 18.70
N ILE A 9 8.50 7.87 17.91
CA ILE A 9 8.05 9.22 18.29
C ILE A 9 6.71 9.08 19.04
N PRO A 10 6.60 9.44 20.34
CA PRO A 10 5.44 9.12 21.17
C PRO A 10 4.09 9.63 20.63
N VAL A 11 4.09 10.82 20.04
CA VAL A 11 2.88 11.45 19.47
C VAL A 11 2.44 10.74 18.18
N LEU A 12 3.37 10.51 17.25
CA LEU A 12 3.08 9.79 16.00
C LEU A 12 2.70 8.34 16.28
N ARG A 13 3.37 7.69 17.24
CA ARG A 13 3.03 6.35 17.74
C ARG A 13 1.57 6.28 18.18
N ARG A 14 1.10 7.26 18.98
CA ARG A 14 -0.28 7.27 19.47
C ARG A 14 -1.30 7.45 18.34
N ILE A 15 -1.01 8.32 17.36
CA ILE A 15 -1.84 8.53 16.17
C ILE A 15 -1.89 7.26 15.30
N PHE A 16 -0.74 6.69 14.97
CA PHE A 16 -0.69 5.48 14.14
C PHE A 16 -1.34 4.29 14.85
N LEU A 17 -1.13 4.10 16.15
CA LEU A 17 -1.80 3.04 16.91
C LEU A 17 -3.31 3.28 17.03
N SER A 18 -3.77 4.52 17.23
CA SER A 18 -5.21 4.83 17.26
C SER A 18 -5.89 4.62 15.90
N LEU A 19 -5.13 4.64 14.81
CA LEU A 19 -5.59 4.38 13.44
C LEU A 19 -5.37 2.90 13.02
N GLY A 20 -5.03 2.00 13.95
CA GLY A 20 -4.79 0.58 13.66
C GLY A 20 -3.48 0.29 12.92
N GLY A 21 -2.58 1.26 12.84
CA GLY A 21 -1.27 1.12 12.23
C GLY A 21 -0.31 0.31 13.10
N PHE A 22 0.35 -0.68 12.49
CA PHE A 22 1.40 -1.48 13.11
C PHE A 22 2.77 -1.25 12.42
N PRO A 23 3.87 -1.40 13.17
CA PRO A 23 5.21 -1.27 12.61
C PRO A 23 5.56 -2.45 11.71
N ILE A 24 6.36 -2.19 10.67
CA ILE A 24 6.90 -3.23 9.79
C ILE A 24 8.42 -3.08 9.71
N GLU A 25 9.13 -4.19 9.89
CA GLU A 25 10.56 -4.28 9.63
C GLU A 25 10.80 -4.42 8.11
N ARG A 26 11.58 -3.51 7.53
CA ARG A 26 11.93 -3.56 6.11
C ARG A 26 13.25 -4.31 5.91
N GLY A 27 13.36 -5.06 4.81
CA GLY A 27 14.57 -5.79 4.42
C GLY A 27 14.48 -7.30 4.62
N ARG A 28 13.43 -7.79 5.31
CA ARG A 28 13.09 -9.22 5.41
C ARG A 28 11.58 -9.41 5.29
N VAL A 29 11.16 -10.62 4.92
CA VAL A 29 9.74 -11.01 4.96
C VAL A 29 9.30 -11.09 6.42
N ASP A 30 8.68 -10.02 6.91
CA ASP A 30 8.14 -9.96 8.27
C ASP A 30 6.80 -10.72 8.32
N ARG A 31 6.89 -12.01 8.62
CA ARG A 31 5.71 -12.90 8.76
C ARG A 31 4.75 -12.42 9.84
N ARG A 32 5.24 -11.74 10.88
CA ARG A 32 4.38 -11.19 11.94
C ARG A 32 3.58 -10.02 11.40
N ALA A 33 4.21 -9.09 10.68
CA ALA A 33 3.53 -7.98 10.04
C ALA A 33 2.47 -8.44 9.03
N ILE A 34 2.74 -9.51 8.26
CA ILE A 34 1.75 -10.11 7.34
C ILE A 34 0.54 -10.64 8.12
N ARG A 35 0.77 -11.33 9.24
CA ARG A 35 -0.32 -11.86 10.07
C ARG A 35 -1.17 -10.74 10.66
N THR A 36 -0.52 -9.72 11.23
CA THR A 36 -1.22 -8.53 11.74
C THR A 36 -1.99 -7.80 10.65
N ALA A 37 -1.45 -7.72 9.42
CA ALA A 37 -2.17 -7.15 8.28
C ALA A 37 -3.48 -7.87 8.01
N ILE A 38 -3.45 -9.21 8.02
CA ILE A 38 -4.63 -10.05 7.81
C ILE A 38 -5.62 -9.88 8.97
N ASP A 39 -5.15 -9.94 10.21
CA ASP A 39 -5.99 -9.80 11.41
C ASP A 39 -6.71 -8.42 11.43
N VAL A 40 -6.01 -7.35 11.04
CA VAL A 40 -6.58 -6.00 10.93
C VAL A 40 -7.66 -5.92 9.84
N LEU A 41 -7.46 -6.57 8.70
CA LEU A 41 -8.47 -6.59 7.65
C LEU A 41 -9.68 -7.44 8.05
N GLN A 42 -9.45 -8.58 8.71
CA GLN A 42 -10.52 -9.47 9.20
C GLN A 42 -11.34 -8.85 10.34
N SER A 43 -10.81 -7.88 11.08
CA SER A 43 -11.57 -7.12 12.08
C SER A 43 -12.53 -6.08 11.48
N GLY A 44 -12.63 -5.99 10.14
CA GLY A 44 -13.47 -5.03 9.43
C GLY A 44 -12.84 -3.65 9.29
N THR A 45 -11.53 -3.53 9.54
CA THR A 45 -10.79 -2.26 9.41
C THR A 45 -10.11 -2.15 8.05
N CYS A 46 -9.84 -0.92 7.61
CA CYS A 46 -9.09 -0.65 6.38
C CYS A 46 -7.57 -0.67 6.62
N LEU A 47 -6.81 -1.21 5.67
CA LEU A 47 -5.35 -1.21 5.69
C LEU A 47 -4.77 -0.50 4.47
N VAL A 48 -3.99 0.55 4.71
CA VAL A 48 -3.22 1.22 3.65
C VAL A 48 -1.87 0.53 3.48
N MET A 49 -1.62 0.05 2.26
CA MET A 49 -0.38 -0.56 1.82
C MET A 49 0.23 0.26 0.67
N PHE A 50 1.56 0.42 0.70
CA PHE A 50 2.30 1.02 -0.42
C PHE A 50 2.98 -0.11 -1.18
N PRO A 51 2.64 -0.33 -2.46
CA PRO A 51 3.01 -1.55 -3.15
C PRO A 51 4.51 -1.68 -3.41
N GLU A 52 5.24 -0.56 -3.46
CA GLU A 52 6.71 -0.54 -3.61
C GLU A 52 7.46 -0.77 -2.29
N GLY A 53 6.80 -0.65 -1.13
CA GLY A 53 7.45 -0.71 0.20
C GLY A 53 8.37 0.49 0.54
N HIS A 54 8.69 1.34 -0.43
CA HIS A 54 9.47 2.57 -0.29
C HIS A 54 8.86 3.73 -1.09
N ARG A 55 9.27 4.97 -0.78
CA ARG A 55 8.86 6.14 -1.57
C ARG A 55 9.70 6.20 -2.85
N SER A 56 9.04 6.26 -4.01
CA SER A 56 9.72 6.57 -5.27
C SER A 56 10.31 7.99 -5.22
N ARG A 57 11.62 8.10 -5.46
CA ARG A 57 12.32 9.40 -5.55
C ARG A 57 12.26 10.00 -6.96
N THR A 58 11.92 9.18 -7.95
CA THR A 58 11.88 9.54 -9.37
C THR A 58 10.48 9.91 -9.85
N GLY A 59 9.45 9.67 -9.02
CA GLY A 59 8.05 9.85 -9.41
C GLY A 59 7.51 8.76 -10.33
N LYS A 60 8.32 7.73 -10.61
CA LYS A 60 7.94 6.56 -11.41
C LYS A 60 7.55 5.40 -10.52
N LEU A 61 6.56 4.60 -10.95
CA LEU A 61 6.12 3.41 -10.23
C LEU A 61 7.21 2.32 -10.32
N GLY A 62 7.69 1.87 -9.16
CA GLY A 62 8.62 0.76 -9.04
C GLY A 62 7.94 -0.61 -9.08
N PRO A 63 8.71 -1.72 -8.95
CA PRO A 63 8.14 -3.06 -8.89
C PRO A 63 7.23 -3.19 -7.66
N LEU A 64 6.02 -3.72 -7.89
CA LEU A 64 5.06 -3.99 -6.82
C LEU A 64 5.45 -5.26 -6.09
N GLN A 65 5.31 -5.27 -4.76
CA GLN A 65 5.53 -6.45 -3.95
C GLN A 65 4.37 -7.44 -4.12
N PRO A 66 4.65 -8.74 -4.40
CA PRO A 66 3.61 -9.74 -4.65
C PRO A 66 2.77 -10.06 -3.41
N GLY A 67 3.25 -9.71 -2.20
CA GLY A 67 2.56 -9.99 -0.94
C GLY A 67 1.19 -9.34 -0.79
N ILE A 68 0.85 -8.33 -1.59
CA ILE A 68 -0.42 -7.59 -1.51
C ILE A 68 -1.59 -8.50 -1.88
N ALA A 69 -1.52 -9.19 -3.02
CA ALA A 69 -2.56 -10.11 -3.46
C ALA A 69 -2.77 -11.23 -2.42
N SER A 70 -1.68 -11.79 -1.89
CA SER A 70 -1.73 -12.84 -0.87
C SER A 70 -2.39 -12.37 0.44
N ILE A 71 -2.08 -11.17 0.92
CA ILE A 71 -2.69 -10.60 2.13
C ILE A 71 -4.18 -10.36 1.90
N ALA A 72 -4.54 -9.71 0.80
CA ALA A 72 -5.93 -9.42 0.48
C ALA A 72 -6.76 -10.71 0.37
N ARG A 73 -6.24 -11.73 -0.33
CA ARG A 73 -6.92 -13.02 -0.49
C ARG A 73 -7.13 -13.73 0.84
N LYS A 74 -6.10 -13.81 1.69
CA LYS A 74 -6.19 -14.44 3.01
C LYS A 74 -7.15 -13.70 3.94
N ALA A 75 -7.26 -12.38 3.79
CA ALA A 75 -8.19 -11.57 4.56
C ALA A 75 -9.61 -11.56 3.98
N GLY A 76 -9.83 -12.03 2.74
CA GLY A 76 -11.10 -11.86 2.03
C GLY A 76 -11.40 -10.38 1.71
N ALA A 77 -10.38 -9.55 1.57
CA ALA A 77 -10.49 -8.11 1.40
C ALA A 77 -10.42 -7.70 -0.07
N VAL A 78 -11.14 -6.63 -0.42
CA VAL A 78 -11.07 -5.99 -1.74
C VAL A 78 -9.90 -5.00 -1.77
N ILE A 79 -9.19 -4.93 -2.89
CA ILE A 79 -8.12 -3.95 -3.09
C ILE A 79 -8.70 -2.69 -3.74
N GLN A 80 -8.52 -1.53 -3.12
CA GLN A 80 -8.86 -0.22 -3.70
C GLN A 80 -7.58 0.48 -4.18
N PRO A 81 -7.34 0.61 -5.50
CA PRO A 81 -6.18 1.34 -6.01
C PRO A 81 -6.35 2.84 -5.75
N VAL A 82 -5.27 3.49 -5.30
CA VAL A 82 -5.24 4.93 -5.02
C VAL A 82 -3.95 5.52 -5.58
N GLY A 83 -4.09 6.50 -6.48
CA GLY A 83 -2.97 7.28 -7.01
C GLY A 83 -2.93 8.67 -6.38
N ILE A 84 -1.74 9.13 -6.06
CA ILE A 84 -1.51 10.46 -5.49
C ILE A 84 -0.60 11.23 -6.46
N ARG A 85 -1.04 12.41 -6.90
CA ARG A 85 -0.31 13.30 -7.80
C ARG A 85 -0.08 14.65 -7.14
N GLY A 86 1.09 15.20 -7.33
CA GLY A 86 1.43 16.52 -6.80
C GLY A 86 2.93 16.64 -6.55
N ARG A 87 3.46 17.86 -6.66
CA ARG A 87 4.84 18.13 -6.26
C ARG A 87 4.92 18.22 -4.74
N TYR A 88 5.97 17.65 -4.17
CA TYR A 88 6.26 17.78 -2.74
C TYR A 88 6.66 19.22 -2.43
N ARG A 89 5.66 20.07 -2.13
CA ARG A 89 5.83 21.48 -1.74
C ARG A 89 4.93 21.77 -0.55
N LEU A 90 5.43 22.51 0.43
CA LEU A 90 4.60 23.05 1.51
C LEU A 90 3.43 23.85 0.89
N PHE A 91 2.20 23.56 1.33
CA PHE A 91 0.95 24.13 0.79
C PHE A 91 0.72 23.89 -0.72
N GLY A 92 1.40 22.90 -1.30
CA GLY A 92 1.15 22.48 -2.68
C GLY A 92 -0.17 21.72 -2.80
N ARG A 93 -0.87 21.90 -3.92
CA ARG A 93 -2.06 21.10 -4.25
C ARG A 93 -1.64 19.64 -4.48
N ILE A 94 -2.30 18.73 -3.76
CA ILE A 94 -2.21 17.28 -3.98
C ILE A 94 -3.54 16.84 -4.58
N GLU A 95 -3.48 16.04 -5.64
CA GLU A 95 -4.62 15.39 -6.26
C GLU A 95 -4.59 13.90 -5.87
N VAL A 96 -5.72 13.38 -5.42
CA VAL A 96 -5.88 11.96 -5.06
C VAL A 96 -6.94 11.38 -5.99
N LYS A 97 -6.62 10.26 -6.66
CA LYS A 97 -7.53 9.55 -7.55
C LYS A 97 -7.72 8.13 -7.09
N PHE A 98 -8.96 7.66 -7.14
CA PHE A 98 -9.34 6.30 -6.78
C PHE A 98 -9.61 5.49 -8.05
N GLY A 99 -9.04 4.29 -8.12
CA GLY A 99 -9.28 3.32 -9.18
C GLY A 99 -10.54 2.50 -8.97
N HIS A 100 -10.71 1.46 -9.78
CA HIS A 100 -11.81 0.51 -9.63
C HIS A 100 -11.42 -0.57 -8.61
N PRO A 101 -12.32 -0.92 -7.67
CA PRO A 101 -12.06 -1.99 -6.71
C PRO A 101 -11.71 -3.30 -7.43
N ILE A 102 -10.71 -4.01 -6.90
CA ILE A 102 -10.24 -5.30 -7.43
C ILE A 102 -10.62 -6.39 -6.43
N ASP A 103 -11.52 -7.28 -6.87
CA ASP A 103 -11.85 -8.48 -6.11
C ASP A 103 -10.74 -9.52 -6.31
N VAL A 104 -10.24 -10.05 -5.21
CA VAL A 104 -9.14 -11.01 -5.19
C VAL A 104 -9.61 -12.45 -5.13
N ARG A 105 -10.92 -12.71 -5.01
CA ARG A 105 -11.45 -14.07 -4.79
C ARG A 105 -11.34 -14.95 -6.03
N GLU A 106 -11.59 -14.40 -7.21
CA GLU A 106 -11.78 -15.19 -8.43
C GLU A 106 -10.57 -15.19 -9.37
N GLU A 107 -9.76 -14.13 -9.36
CA GLU A 107 -8.63 -14.00 -10.28
C GLU A 107 -7.32 -14.56 -9.70
N PRO A 108 -6.38 -15.08 -10.52
CA PRO A 108 -5.04 -15.43 -10.08
C PRO A 108 -4.23 -14.21 -9.57
N ASP A 109 -3.33 -14.42 -8.61
CA ASP A 109 -2.53 -13.35 -8.00
C ASP A 109 -1.74 -12.51 -9.03
N GLU A 110 -1.20 -13.14 -10.09
CA GLU A 110 -0.51 -12.42 -11.16
C GLU A 110 -1.42 -11.44 -11.91
N GLN A 111 -2.68 -11.82 -12.15
CA GLN A 111 -3.64 -11.00 -12.86
C GLN A 111 -4.08 -9.81 -12.02
N ILE A 112 -4.33 -10.05 -10.73
CA ILE A 112 -4.62 -9.01 -9.73
C ILE A 112 -3.50 -7.99 -9.68
N MET A 113 -2.24 -8.45 -9.63
CA MET A 113 -1.07 -7.56 -9.56
C MET A 113 -0.85 -6.78 -10.86
N ARG A 114 -1.13 -7.37 -12.03
CA ARG A 114 -1.12 -6.67 -13.33
C ARG A 114 -2.19 -5.57 -13.37
N ASN A 115 -3.44 -5.90 -13.04
CA ASN A 115 -4.54 -4.93 -12.98
C ASN A 115 -4.23 -3.78 -12.00
N LEU A 116 -3.75 -4.10 -10.81
CA LEU A 116 -3.34 -3.11 -9.81
C LEU A 116 -2.26 -2.17 -10.36
N ARG A 117 -1.23 -2.71 -11.01
CA ARG A 117 -0.16 -1.90 -11.63
C ARG A 117 -0.70 -0.95 -12.69
N ASP A 118 -1.51 -1.47 -13.61
CA ASP A 118 -2.09 -0.68 -14.71
C ASP A 118 -2.95 0.48 -14.19
N GLN A 119 -3.78 0.20 -13.18
CA GLN A 119 -4.57 1.24 -12.55
C GLN A 119 -3.69 2.30 -11.86
N LEU A 120 -2.68 1.88 -11.09
CA LEU A 120 -1.78 2.83 -10.41
C LEU A 120 -1.00 3.71 -11.39
N LEU A 121 -0.55 3.16 -12.52
CA LEU A 121 0.09 3.95 -13.58
C LEU A 121 -0.86 5.01 -14.15
N ARG A 122 -2.12 4.64 -14.46
CA ARG A 122 -3.14 5.58 -14.94
C ARG A 122 -3.46 6.67 -13.91
N LEU A 123 -3.63 6.29 -12.65
CA LEU A 123 -4.01 7.19 -11.57
C LEU A 123 -2.89 8.19 -11.21
N THR A 124 -1.64 7.75 -11.27
CA THR A 124 -0.46 8.60 -10.97
C THR A 124 0.04 9.38 -12.19
N GLY A 125 -0.32 8.95 -13.40
CA GLY A 125 0.27 9.48 -14.65
C GLY A 125 1.76 9.21 -14.78
N GLY A 126 2.28 8.23 -14.03
CA GLY A 126 3.69 7.86 -14.02
C GLY A 126 4.07 7.05 -15.26
N GLN A 127 5.32 7.20 -15.69
CA GLN A 127 5.96 6.28 -16.63
C GLN A 127 6.65 5.14 -15.88
N GLU A 128 6.75 3.97 -16.51
CA GLU A 128 7.44 2.82 -15.92
C GLU A 128 8.93 3.12 -15.66
N GLN A 129 9.47 2.58 -14.56
CA GLN A 129 10.92 2.45 -14.43
C GLN A 129 11.38 1.29 -15.31
N SER A 130 11.84 1.57 -16.54
CA SER A 130 12.69 0.62 -17.27
C SER A 130 13.92 0.32 -16.42
N SER A 131 14.07 -0.95 -16.05
CA SER A 131 15.33 -1.51 -15.53
C SER A 131 16.37 -1.53 -16.64
#